data_AF-A0A377G9T7-F1
#
_entry.id   AF-A0A377G9T7-F1
#
_cell.length_a   1.000
_cell.length_b   1.000
_cell.length_c   1.000
_cell.angle_alpha   90.00
_cell.angle_beta   90.00
_cell.angle_gamma   90.00
#
_symmetry.space_group_name_H-M   'P 1'
#
loop_
_entity.id
_entity.type
_entity.pdbx_description
1 polymer ?
#
loop_
_entity_poly.entity_id
_entity_poly.type
_entity_poly.pdbx_seq_one_letter_code
_entity_poly.pdbx_strand_id
1 'polypeptide(L)'
;MKAKFENSSLEDRFNNYWNNNVVLLDTTIRNASLGLNFFQSSANIGELIKTYQQHVLNILSNLSRQSYMFEDKKYLQDYMQNTIQQAQEDLSFYSSVFPEYEGLITELIGTYDKNLSGKKDSLGLN
;
A
#
# COMPACT_ATOMS: atom_id res chain seq x y z
N MET A 1 27.41 12.82 -1.41
CA MET A 1 26.33 13.44 -2.20
C MET A 1 25.06 12.66 -1.92
N LYS A 2 23.97 13.29 -1.49
CA LYS A 2 22.67 12.61 -1.33
C LYS A 2 21.99 12.56 -2.70
N ALA A 3 21.24 11.50 -2.98
CA ALA A 3 20.52 11.34 -4.25
C ALA A 3 19.13 11.99 -4.15
N LYS A 4 18.47 12.27 -5.27
CA LYS A 4 17.04 12.56 -5.30
C LYS A 4 16.25 11.28 -5.52
N PHE A 5 15.09 11.17 -4.88
CA PHE A 5 14.13 10.11 -5.13
C PHE A 5 13.27 10.43 -6.35
N GLU A 6 12.79 11.67 -6.46
CA GLU A 6 11.99 12.16 -7.59
C GLU A 6 12.71 11.95 -8.94
N ASN A 7 12.00 11.36 -9.90
CA ASN A 7 12.48 10.99 -11.24
C ASN A 7 13.71 10.07 -11.22
N SER A 8 13.92 9.33 -10.13
CA SER A 8 15.02 8.37 -10.03
C SER A 8 14.62 6.99 -10.56
N SER A 9 15.61 6.21 -10.98
CA SER A 9 15.39 4.79 -11.33
C SER A 9 14.85 3.95 -10.17
N LEU A 10 15.00 4.43 -8.93
CA LEU A 10 14.43 3.77 -7.76
C LEU A 10 12.93 4.06 -7.64
N GLU A 11 12.49 5.29 -7.89
CA GLU A 11 11.07 5.63 -7.96
C GLU A 11 10.39 4.79 -9.04
N ASP A 12 10.98 4.72 -10.24
CA ASP A 12 10.48 3.88 -11.34
C ASP A 12 10.34 2.41 -10.92
N ARG A 13 11.29 1.89 -10.13
CA ARG A 13 11.22 0.52 -9.61
C ARG A 13 10.06 0.32 -8.66
N PHE A 14 9.78 1.26 -7.77
CA PHE A 14 8.64 1.17 -6.86
C PHE A 14 7.31 1.31 -7.61
N ASN A 15 7.23 2.23 -8.58
CA ASN A 15 6.05 2.39 -9.44
C ASN A 15 5.78 1.12 -10.25
N ASN A 16 6.80 0.50 -10.83
CA ASN A 16 6.68 -0.77 -11.52
C ASN A 16 6.28 -1.92 -10.58
N TYR A 17 6.83 -1.95 -9.37
CA TYR A 17 6.44 -2.95 -8.36
C TYR A 17 4.97 -2.79 -7.96
N TRP A 18 4.51 -1.56 -7.74
CA TRP A 18 3.11 -1.24 -7.46
C TRP A 18 2.19 -1.74 -8.58
N ASN A 19 2.48 -1.39 -9.83
CA ASN A 19 1.66 -1.80 -10.97
C ASN A 19 1.59 -3.33 -11.14
N ASN A 20 2.72 -4.02 -10.99
CA ASN A 20 2.79 -5.46 -11.24
C ASN A 20 2.22 -6.32 -10.09
N ASN A 21 2.13 -5.79 -8.87
CA ASN A 21 1.68 -6.56 -7.70
C ASN A 21 0.39 -5.97 -7.11
N VAL A 22 0.40 -4.69 -6.76
CA VAL A 22 -0.71 -4.04 -6.04
C VAL A 22 -1.91 -3.84 -6.96
N VAL A 23 -1.72 -3.21 -8.13
CA VAL A 23 -2.82 -2.97 -9.10
C VAL A 23 -3.39 -4.28 -9.63
N LEU A 24 -2.55 -5.28 -9.86
CA LEU A 24 -2.99 -6.61 -10.32
C LEU A 24 -3.88 -7.29 -9.26
N LEU A 25 -3.48 -7.24 -7.98
CA LEU A 25 -4.29 -7.79 -6.89
C LEU A 25 -5.59 -7.01 -6.69
N ASP A 26 -5.55 -5.67 -6.72
CA ASP A 26 -6.75 -4.83 -6.64
C ASP A 26 -7.74 -5.19 -7.74
N THR A 27 -7.28 -5.26 -8.99
CA THR A 27 -8.09 -5.67 -10.14
C THR A 27 -8.70 -7.06 -9.92
N THR A 28 -7.93 -8.00 -9.38
CA THR A 28 -8.39 -9.37 -9.11
C THR A 28 -9.48 -9.40 -8.03
N ILE A 29 -9.29 -8.65 -6.93
CA ILE A 29 -10.22 -8.54 -5.81
C ILE A 29 -11.51 -7.85 -6.27
N ARG A 30 -11.42 -6.75 -7.02
CA ARG A 30 -12.58 -6.05 -7.59
C ARG A 30 -13.35 -6.90 -8.60
N ASN A 31 -12.66 -7.65 -9.46
CA ASN A 31 -13.34 -8.57 -10.38
C ASN A 31 -14.08 -9.69 -9.64
N ALA A 32 -13.56 -10.13 -8.49
CA ALA A 32 -14.23 -11.11 -7.66
C ALA A 32 -15.54 -10.59 -7.07
N SER A 33 -15.60 -9.32 -6.65
CA SER A 33 -16.84 -8.73 -6.12
C SER A 33 -17.92 -8.56 -7.18
N LEU A 34 -17.54 -8.42 -8.44
CA LEU A 34 -18.45 -8.35 -9.59
C LEU A 34 -18.91 -9.74 -10.09
N GLY A 35 -18.42 -10.83 -9.50
CA GLY A 35 -18.71 -12.19 -9.97
C GLY A 35 -18.11 -12.49 -11.36
N LEU A 36 -17.18 -11.67 -11.86
CA LEU A 36 -16.56 -11.83 -13.17
C LEU A 36 -15.50 -12.93 -13.20
N ASN A 37 -15.13 -13.46 -12.04
CA ASN A 37 -14.19 -14.58 -11.90
C ASN A 37 -14.89 -15.94 -12.09
N PHE A 38 -15.47 -16.17 -13.27
CA PHE A 38 -16.19 -17.42 -13.63
C PHE A 38 -15.31 -18.70 -13.64
N PHE A 39 -13.99 -18.59 -13.48
CA PHE A 39 -13.05 -19.73 -13.49
C PHE A 39 -12.21 -19.93 -12.22
N GLN A 40 -12.41 -19.14 -11.16
CA GLN A 40 -11.69 -19.32 -9.89
C GLN A 40 -12.66 -19.57 -8.74
N SER A 41 -13.19 -20.80 -8.68
CA SER A 41 -14.07 -21.29 -7.63
C SER A 41 -13.39 -21.46 -6.25
N SER A 42 -12.31 -20.75 -5.93
CA SER A 42 -11.61 -20.88 -4.64
C SER A 42 -10.60 -19.75 -4.36
N ALA A 43 -10.71 -18.58 -4.98
CA ALA A 43 -9.84 -17.46 -4.59
C ALA A 43 -10.19 -17.08 -3.15
N ASN A 44 -9.30 -17.40 -2.20
CA ASN A 44 -9.46 -17.01 -0.80
C ASN A 44 -9.26 -15.50 -0.73
N ILE A 45 -10.35 -14.74 -0.85
CA ILE A 45 -10.37 -13.27 -0.88
C ILE A 45 -9.61 -12.69 0.32
N GLY A 46 -9.79 -13.26 1.51
CA GLY A 46 -9.03 -12.86 2.70
C GLY A 46 -7.52 -12.98 2.50
N GLU A 47 -7.05 -14.02 1.81
CA GLU A 47 -5.63 -14.20 1.51
C GLU A 47 -5.14 -13.22 0.45
N LEU A 48 -5.97 -12.88 -0.55
CA LEU A 48 -5.66 -11.85 -1.54
C LEU A 48 -5.54 -10.47 -0.88
N ILE A 49 -6.44 -10.12 0.04
CA ILE A 49 -6.42 -8.86 0.80
C ILE A 49 -5.15 -8.78 1.67
N LYS A 50 -4.79 -9.85 2.39
CA LYS A 50 -3.51 -9.90 3.15
C LYS A 50 -2.30 -9.75 2.23
N THR A 51 -2.32 -10.40 1.06
CA THR A 51 -1.22 -10.32 0.10
C THR A 51 -1.08 -8.91 -0.44
N TYR A 52 -2.19 -8.25 -0.79
CA TYR A 52 -2.23 -6.85 -1.17
C TYR A 52 -1.58 -5.96 -0.10
N GLN A 53 -1.98 -6.10 1.17
CA GLN A 53 -1.39 -5.36 2.28
C GLN A 53 0.12 -5.56 2.37
N GLN A 54 0.58 -6.81 2.27
CA GLN A 54 2.00 -7.13 2.40
C GLN A 54 2.83 -6.43 1.33
N HIS A 55 2.34 -6.34 0.09
CA HIS A 55 3.03 -5.62 -0.98
C HIS A 55 3.11 -4.12 -0.71
N VAL A 56 2.04 -3.49 -0.22
CA VAL A 56 2.05 -2.07 0.18
C VAL A 56 3.05 -1.84 1.32
N LEU A 57 3.00 -2.67 2.37
CA LEU A 57 3.94 -2.59 3.51
C LEU A 57 5.40 -2.79 3.07
N ASN A 58 5.65 -3.65 2.08
CA ASN A 58 6.99 -3.84 1.53
C ASN A 58 7.52 -2.54 0.89
N ILE A 59 6.71 -1.84 0.10
CA ILE A 59 7.10 -0.53 -0.49
C ILE A 59 7.44 0.44 0.64
N LEU A 60 6.52 0.62 1.60
CA LEU A 60 6.66 1.58 2.68
C LEU A 60 7.87 1.28 3.57
N SER A 61 8.11 0.01 3.92
CA SER A 61 9.25 -0.39 4.75
C SER A 61 10.58 -0.14 4.06
N ASN A 62 10.68 -0.47 2.76
CA ASN A 62 11.90 -0.24 1.99
C ASN A 62 12.20 1.26 1.83
N LEU A 63 11.21 2.06 1.47
CA LEU A 63 11.36 3.51 1.37
C LEU A 63 11.74 4.14 2.72
N SER A 64 11.11 3.69 3.82
CA SER A 64 11.44 4.18 5.15
C SER A 64 12.90 3.90 5.51
N ARG A 65 13.39 2.69 5.25
CA ARG A 65 14.79 2.29 5.53
C ARG A 65 15.80 3.05 4.69
N GLN A 66 15.47 3.37 3.44
CA GLN A 66 16.37 4.07 2.53
C GLN A 66 16.22 5.59 2.61
N SER A 67 15.21 6.08 3.34
CA SER A 67 14.84 7.49 3.38
C SER A 67 16.02 8.41 3.65
N TYR A 68 16.96 8.04 4.53
CA TYR A 68 18.13 8.84 4.90
C TYR A 68 19.05 9.19 3.71
N MET A 69 19.05 8.37 2.65
CA MET A 69 19.90 8.52 1.46
C MET A 69 19.47 9.67 0.54
N PHE A 70 18.22 10.11 0.65
CA PHE A 70 17.62 11.11 -0.25
C PHE A 70 17.70 12.54 0.29
N GLU A 71 17.84 13.54 -0.57
CA GLU A 71 17.81 14.96 -0.18
C GLU A 71 16.41 15.58 -0.22
N ASP A 72 15.55 15.10 -1.13
CA ASP A 72 14.17 15.52 -1.38
C ASP A 72 13.19 14.83 -0.41
N LYS A 73 13.41 15.02 0.89
CA LYS A 73 12.63 14.36 1.97
C LYS A 73 11.13 14.58 1.85
N LYS A 74 10.71 15.79 1.49
CA LYS A 74 9.30 16.15 1.37
C LYS A 74 8.61 15.33 0.27
N TYR A 75 9.22 15.28 -0.92
CA TYR A 75 8.69 14.50 -2.03
C TYR A 75 8.55 13.02 -1.66
N LEU A 76 9.59 12.44 -1.04
CA LEU A 76 9.53 11.06 -0.56
C LEU A 76 8.42 10.84 0.48
N GLN A 77 8.22 11.78 1.41
CA GLN A 77 7.15 11.71 2.40
C GLN A 77 5.77 11.76 1.73
N ASP A 78 5.57 12.67 0.80
CA ASP A 78 4.32 12.81 0.04
C ASP A 78 4.03 11.53 -0.76
N TYR A 79 5.04 10.94 -1.41
CA TYR A 79 4.93 9.65 -2.09
C TYR A 79 4.45 8.53 -1.15
N MET A 80 5.07 8.42 0.04
CA MET A 80 4.68 7.42 1.03
C MET A 80 3.27 7.65 1.59
N GLN A 81 2.87 8.91 1.79
CA GLN A 81 1.53 9.26 2.24
C GLN A 81 0.47 8.91 1.20
N ASN A 82 0.72 9.24 -0.08
CA ASN A 82 -0.16 8.88 -1.19
C ASN A 82 -0.31 7.35 -1.30
N THR A 83 0.79 6.60 -1.13
CA THR A 83 0.77 5.13 -1.11
C THR A 83 -0.14 4.59 0.00
N ILE A 84 -0.07 5.17 1.20
CA ILE A 84 -0.92 4.77 2.34
C ILE A 84 -2.38 5.13 2.07
N GLN A 85 -2.65 6.35 1.61
CA GLN A 85 -4.00 6.82 1.36
C GLN A 85 -4.70 5.93 0.32
N GLN A 86 -4.03 5.64 -0.80
CA GLN A 86 -4.58 4.75 -1.83
C GLN A 86 -4.90 3.36 -1.25
N ALA A 87 -4.01 2.80 -0.43
CA ALA A 87 -4.24 1.51 0.21
C ALA A 87 -5.43 1.53 1.19
N GLN A 88 -5.62 2.61 1.95
CA GLN A 88 -6.77 2.78 2.83
C GLN A 88 -8.08 2.90 2.06
N GLU A 89 -8.08 3.61 0.93
CA GLU A 89 -9.23 3.74 0.03
C GLU A 89 -9.61 2.38 -0.57
N ASP A 90 -8.63 1.61 -1.06
CA ASP A 90 -8.86 0.27 -1.63
C ASP A 90 -9.39 -0.71 -0.57
N LEU A 91 -8.79 -0.73 0.63
CA LEU A 91 -9.26 -1.56 1.74
C LEU A 91 -10.67 -1.19 2.20
N SER A 92 -10.97 0.11 2.29
CA SER A 92 -12.32 0.58 2.64
C SER A 92 -13.34 0.13 1.61
N PHE A 93 -12.97 0.17 0.33
CA PHE A 93 -13.78 -0.41 -0.73
C PHE A 93 -13.96 -1.92 -0.54
N TYR A 94 -12.90 -2.69 -0.29
CA TYR A 94 -13.01 -4.14 -0.05
C TYR A 94 -13.94 -4.47 1.11
N SER A 95 -13.92 -3.67 2.18
CA SER A 95 -14.81 -3.86 3.34
C SER A 95 -16.28 -3.74 2.93
N SER A 96 -16.58 -2.81 2.01
CA SER A 96 -17.94 -2.60 1.51
C SER A 96 -18.45 -3.73 0.62
N VAL A 97 -17.57 -4.42 -0.12
CA VAL A 97 -17.97 -5.47 -1.08
C VAL A 97 -17.76 -6.89 -0.56
N PHE A 98 -16.95 -7.07 0.49
CA PHE A 98 -16.73 -8.34 1.19
C PHE A 98 -16.88 -8.15 2.72
N PRO A 99 -18.10 -7.91 3.22
CA PRO A 99 -18.35 -7.61 4.63
C PRO A 99 -17.88 -8.73 5.58
N GLU A 100 -17.79 -9.98 5.12
CA GLU A 100 -17.25 -11.10 5.90
C GLU A 100 -15.77 -10.93 6.31
N TYR A 101 -15.03 -10.01 5.66
CA TYR A 101 -13.64 -9.68 5.99
C TYR A 101 -13.48 -8.31 6.68
N GLU A 102 -14.57 -7.63 7.06
CA GLU A 102 -14.51 -6.30 7.69
C GLU A 102 -13.56 -6.26 8.90
N GLY A 103 -13.60 -7.29 9.77
CA GLY A 103 -12.73 -7.37 10.94
C GLY A 103 -11.24 -7.44 10.57
N LEU A 104 -10.90 -8.26 9.57
CA LEU A 104 -9.54 -8.33 9.03
C LEU A 104 -9.13 -6.97 8.44
N ILE A 105 -9.97 -6.39 7.61
CA ILE A 105 -9.67 -5.12 6.91
C ILE A 105 -9.47 -3.97 7.90
N THR A 106 -10.29 -3.90 8.96
CA THR A 106 -10.15 -2.90 10.03
C THR A 106 -8.80 -3.03 10.74
N GLU A 107 -8.37 -4.26 11.05
CA GLU A 107 -7.04 -4.52 11.62
C GLU A 107 -5.93 -4.02 10.69
N LEU A 108 -6.05 -4.34 9.39
CA LEU A 108 -5.10 -3.96 8.36
C LEU A 108 -5.00 -2.43 8.18
N ILE A 109 -6.12 -1.70 8.13
CA ILE A 109 -6.13 -0.22 8.08
C ILE A 109 -5.41 0.36 9.30
N GLY A 110 -5.68 -0.19 10.49
CA GLY A 110 -5.03 0.24 11.72
C GLY A 110 -3.51 0.06 11.74
N THR A 111 -2.95 -0.81 10.88
CA THR A 111 -1.49 -0.90 10.72
C THR A 111 -0.90 0.33 10.02
N TYR A 112 -1.63 0.97 9.11
CA TYR A 112 -1.16 2.18 8.43
C TYR A 112 -1.22 3.40 9.35
N ASP A 113 -2.26 3.54 10.16
CA ASP A 113 -2.42 4.66 11.09
C ASP A 113 -1.31 4.69 12.15
N LYS A 114 -0.85 3.51 12.59
CA LYS A 114 0.33 3.37 13.46
C LYS A 114 1.62 3.81 12.76
N ASN A 115 1.76 3.51 11.46
CA ASN A 115 2.91 3.93 10.66
C ASN A 115 2.90 5.45 10.36
N LEU A 116 1.73 6.06 10.25
CA LEU A 116 1.57 7.51 10.09
C LEU A 116 1.84 8.27 11.40
N SER A 117 1.32 7.78 12.52
CA SER A 117 1.48 8.43 13.83
C SER A 117 2.91 8.35 14.36
N GLY A 118 3.60 7.20 14.25
CA GLY A 118 5.00 7.05 14.69
C GLY A 118 6.02 7.87 13.89
N LYS A 119 5.64 8.41 12.72
CA LYS A 119 6.53 9.24 11.88
C LYS A 119 6.48 10.73 12.20
N LYS A 120 5.39 11.24 12.78
CA LYS A 120 5.35 12.66 13.24
C LYS A 120 6.39 12.90 14.33
N ASP A 121 6.55 11.95 15.24
CA ASP A 121 7.46 12.07 16.38
C ASP A 121 8.95 11.88 16.02
N SER A 122 9.25 11.10 14.97
CA SER A 122 10.64 10.78 14.57
C SER A 122 11.25 11.77 13.56
N LEU A 123 10.47 12.72 13.06
CA LEU A 123 10.91 13.73 12.07
C LEU A 123 10.99 15.16 12.64
N GLY A 124 10.67 15.37 13.92
CA GLY A 124 10.80 16.66 14.58
C GLY A 124 9.94 17.76 13.96
N LEU A 125 8.78 17.41 13.40
CA LEU A 125 7.83 18.37 12.84
C LEU A 125 6.76 18.67 13.91
N ASN A 126 6.92 19.81 14.58
CA ASN A 126 5.83 20.53 15.25
C ASN A 126 5.03 21.32 14.21
#